data_AF-A0A0R3I5P3-F1
#
_entry.id   AF-A0A0R3I5P3-F1
#
_cell.length_a   1.000
_cell.length_b   1.000
_cell.length_c   1.000
_cell.angle_alpha   90.00
_cell.angle_beta   90.00
_cell.angle_gamma   90.00
#
_symmetry.space_group_name_H-M   'P 1'
#
loop_
_entity.id
_entity.type
_entity.pdbx_description
1 polymer ?
#
loop_
_entity_poly.entity_id
_entity_poly.type
_entity_poly.pdbx_seq_one_letter_code
_entity_poly.pdbx_strand_id
1 'polypeptide(L)'
;MPLSSPPSTPQIPIGFFHVELAQVLAEFEGDYEFTLATPDGAPPQIDVNGFSLPWHATDRMTEVYASSVAAFSAPDFDIDAYRREHADLVERRERELQLLERHLGRLPITEPLPSTDAEVRAFRPEVVRRVDALAPRPYLSLSELIGRHRDPSEPFSLADFDFIHAPGGHAPMVDFHKNAWLGEVLHTARENGVYISLICHAPIALTSTNLRVDADGAVYTVEDNVFASAEVTTVGREGETGMLDQGYVHIPPGPTRLEYFVDEGLREAGFTVATAPIPTSLILLSDNEIGLVTGNGPQTVDIQAADIRAAVDKT
;
A
#
# COMPACT_ATOMS: atom_id res chain seq x y z
N MET A 1 -21.57 14.88 -37.66
CA MET A 1 -21.38 13.49 -37.14
C MET A 1 -21.01 13.63 -35.68
N PRO A 2 -21.73 13.03 -34.72
CA PRO A 2 -21.34 13.14 -33.34
C PRO A 2 -20.06 12.32 -33.12
N LEU A 3 -19.09 12.89 -32.42
CA LEU A 3 -17.97 12.15 -31.83
C LEU A 3 -18.60 11.20 -30.82
N SER A 4 -18.72 9.92 -31.16
CA SER A 4 -19.05 8.89 -30.16
C SER A 4 -17.98 8.95 -29.08
N SER A 5 -18.38 9.08 -27.82
CA SER A 5 -17.48 8.89 -26.67
C SER A 5 -16.72 7.58 -26.86
N PRO A 6 -15.40 7.53 -26.58
CA PRO A 6 -14.66 6.28 -26.69
C PRO A 6 -15.32 5.21 -25.80
N PRO A 7 -15.27 3.93 -26.20
CA PRO A 7 -15.73 2.85 -25.33
C PRO A 7 -15.03 2.98 -23.98
N SER A 8 -15.79 2.81 -22.89
CA SER A 8 -15.23 2.78 -21.53
C SER A 8 -14.11 1.75 -21.48
N THR A 9 -12.88 2.19 -21.22
CA THR A 9 -11.75 1.29 -20.98
C THR A 9 -12.12 0.35 -19.83
N PRO A 10 -12.05 -0.98 -20.00
CA PRO A 10 -12.31 -1.92 -18.91
C PRO A 10 -11.37 -1.62 -17.74
N GLN A 11 -11.94 -1.42 -16.55
CA GLN A 11 -11.18 -1.24 -15.32
C GLN A 11 -10.75 -2.59 -14.74
N ILE A 12 -9.61 -2.59 -14.07
CA ILE A 12 -9.04 -3.78 -13.43
C ILE A 12 -9.37 -3.70 -11.94
N PRO A 13 -9.92 -4.76 -11.32
CA PRO A 13 -10.11 -4.78 -9.88
C PRO A 13 -8.74 -4.76 -9.21
N ILE A 14 -8.50 -3.73 -8.41
CA ILE A 14 -7.25 -3.48 -7.67
C ILE A 14 -7.59 -3.23 -6.20
N GLY A 15 -6.61 -3.45 -5.34
CA GLY A 15 -6.76 -3.21 -3.90
C GLY A 15 -5.43 -2.83 -3.25
N PHE A 16 -5.45 -2.76 -1.92
CA PHE A 16 -4.21 -2.66 -1.16
C PHE A 16 -3.59 -4.05 -0.96
N PHE A 17 -2.27 -4.06 -0.78
CA PHE A 17 -1.52 -5.29 -0.49
C PHE A 17 -1.44 -5.51 1.03
N HIS A 18 -2.16 -6.51 1.53
CA HIS A 18 -2.21 -6.77 2.97
C HIS A 18 -0.85 -7.12 3.59
N VAL A 19 0.03 -7.78 2.84
CA VAL A 19 1.40 -8.13 3.26
C VAL A 19 2.23 -6.89 3.62
N GLU A 20 1.97 -5.76 2.97
CA GLU A 20 2.65 -4.49 3.23
C GLU A 20 2.15 -3.81 4.52
N LEU A 21 1.01 -4.24 5.06
CA LEU A 21 0.47 -3.78 6.35
C LEU A 21 0.75 -4.77 7.48
N ALA A 22 0.75 -6.06 7.18
CA ALA A 22 0.71 -7.11 8.20
C ALA A 22 1.91 -7.09 9.14
N GLN A 23 3.12 -6.87 8.62
CA GLN A 23 4.31 -6.81 9.48
C GLN A 23 4.29 -5.60 10.42
N VAL A 24 3.74 -4.46 9.99
CA VAL A 24 3.55 -3.29 10.86
C VAL A 24 2.53 -3.61 11.96
N LEU A 25 1.45 -4.32 11.64
CA LEU A 25 0.53 -4.76 12.69
C LEU A 25 1.21 -5.70 13.69
N ALA A 26 2.01 -6.67 13.20
CA ALA A 26 2.73 -7.61 14.06
C ALA A 26 3.70 -6.92 15.03
N GLU A 27 4.42 -5.92 14.54
CA GLU A 27 5.43 -5.19 15.32
C GLU A 27 4.82 -4.35 16.46
N PHE A 28 3.56 -3.91 16.30
CA PHE A 28 2.94 -2.92 17.18
C PHE A 28 1.67 -3.42 17.91
N GLU A 29 1.06 -4.56 17.54
CA GLU A 29 -0.21 -5.02 18.17
C GLU A 29 -0.11 -5.30 19.67
N GLY A 30 1.10 -5.47 20.21
CA GLY A 30 1.33 -5.76 21.63
C GLY A 30 1.22 -4.53 22.54
N ASP A 31 1.41 -3.33 21.99
CA ASP A 31 1.54 -2.09 22.75
C ASP A 31 0.83 -0.87 22.12
N TYR A 32 0.25 -1.02 20.93
CA TYR A 32 -0.46 0.05 20.21
C TYR A 32 -1.94 -0.26 19.95
N GLU A 33 -2.72 0.80 19.88
CA GLU A 33 -4.06 0.79 19.29
C GLU A 33 -4.02 1.36 17.86
N PHE A 34 -4.80 0.78 16.95
CA PHE A 34 -4.87 1.23 15.57
C PHE A 34 -6.21 1.90 15.27
N THR A 35 -6.13 3.12 14.75
CA THR A 35 -7.26 3.78 14.07
C THR A 35 -7.15 3.52 12.57
N LEU A 36 -8.25 3.05 11.97
CA LEU A 36 -8.30 2.75 10.53
C LEU A 36 -8.99 3.89 9.79
N ALA A 37 -8.41 4.30 8.67
CA ALA A 37 -8.95 5.36 7.83
C ALA A 37 -8.78 5.06 6.34
N THR A 38 -9.69 5.61 5.55
CA THR A 38 -9.66 5.64 4.08
C THR A 38 -10.03 7.05 3.60
N PRO A 39 -9.79 7.42 2.34
CA PRO A 39 -10.14 8.76 1.85
C PRO A 39 -11.57 9.21 2.18
N ASP A 40 -12.54 8.31 2.00
CA ASP A 40 -13.96 8.57 2.12
C ASP A 40 -14.64 7.85 3.31
N GLY A 41 -13.87 7.08 4.09
CA GLY A 41 -14.39 6.27 5.21
C GLY A 41 -15.07 4.96 4.76
N ALA A 42 -15.07 4.65 3.46
CA ALA A 42 -15.56 3.36 2.98
C ALA A 42 -14.54 2.24 3.30
N PRO A 43 -15.00 0.99 3.54
CA PRO A 43 -14.09 -0.14 3.72
C PRO A 43 -13.18 -0.33 2.49
N PRO A 44 -11.86 -0.45 2.68
CA PRO A 44 -10.93 -0.67 1.57
C PRO A 44 -11.08 -2.07 0.98
N GLN A 45 -10.59 -2.27 -0.23
CA GLN A 45 -10.57 -3.57 -0.90
C GLN A 45 -9.18 -4.20 -0.84
N ILE A 46 -9.12 -5.48 -0.44
CA ILE A 46 -7.88 -6.27 -0.45
C ILE A 46 -7.63 -6.79 -1.86
N ASP A 47 -6.42 -6.61 -2.39
CA ASP A 47 -6.01 -7.26 -3.62
C ASP A 47 -5.62 -8.72 -3.35
N VAL A 48 -6.32 -9.65 -4.00
CA VAL A 48 -6.05 -11.09 -3.86
C VAL A 48 -4.62 -11.46 -4.27
N ASN A 49 -4.02 -10.72 -5.21
CA ASN A 49 -2.66 -11.01 -5.67
C ASN A 49 -1.60 -10.72 -4.60
N GLY A 50 -1.93 -9.89 -3.61
CA GLY A 50 -1.08 -9.66 -2.44
C GLY A 50 -0.90 -10.89 -1.54
N PHE A 51 -1.64 -11.99 -1.77
CA PHE A 51 -1.45 -13.28 -1.08
C PHE A 51 -0.44 -14.22 -1.76
N SER A 52 0.16 -13.84 -2.88
CA SER A 52 1.16 -14.69 -3.54
C SER A 52 2.39 -14.88 -2.67
N LEU A 53 2.82 -16.14 -2.48
CA LEU A 53 3.96 -16.49 -1.60
C LEU A 53 5.24 -15.63 -1.82
N PRO A 54 5.63 -15.27 -3.06
CA PRO A 54 6.79 -14.40 -3.28
C PRO A 54 6.73 -13.05 -2.58
N TRP A 55 5.52 -12.48 -2.39
CA TRP A 55 5.38 -11.18 -1.72
C TRP A 55 5.70 -11.24 -0.23
N HIS A 56 5.58 -12.42 0.37
CA HIS A 56 5.90 -12.67 1.78
C HIS A 56 7.38 -12.99 2.01
N ALA A 57 8.19 -13.07 0.95
CA ALA A 57 9.58 -13.52 1.02
C ALA A 57 10.59 -12.43 1.43
N THR A 58 10.14 -11.17 1.52
CA THR A 58 10.93 -10.03 2.02
C THR A 58 12.29 -9.87 1.33
N ASP A 59 13.39 -9.91 2.05
CA ASP A 59 14.76 -9.86 1.55
C ASP A 59 15.10 -11.01 0.56
N ARG A 60 14.38 -12.13 0.60
CA ARG A 60 14.49 -13.23 -0.37
C ARG A 60 13.59 -13.09 -1.60
N MET A 61 12.83 -12.00 -1.72
CA MET A 61 11.84 -11.82 -2.79
C MET A 61 12.44 -12.00 -4.19
N THR A 62 13.66 -11.53 -4.45
CA THR A 62 14.29 -11.68 -5.77
C THR A 62 14.41 -13.15 -6.19
N GLU A 63 14.92 -14.00 -5.30
CA GLU A 63 15.12 -15.42 -5.57
C GLU A 63 13.78 -16.17 -5.65
N VAL A 64 12.92 -15.94 -4.66
CA VAL A 64 11.62 -16.62 -4.59
C VAL A 64 10.72 -16.22 -5.74
N TYR A 65 10.67 -14.95 -6.13
CA TYR A 65 9.87 -14.53 -7.28
C TYR A 65 10.34 -15.19 -8.57
N ALA A 66 11.66 -15.25 -8.81
CA ALA A 66 12.23 -15.90 -9.99
C ALA A 66 11.91 -17.40 -10.04
N SER A 67 12.06 -18.12 -8.92
CA SER A 67 11.72 -19.55 -8.85
C SER A 67 10.22 -19.78 -9.04
N SER A 68 9.38 -18.91 -8.51
CA SER A 68 7.92 -19.01 -8.58
C SER A 68 7.39 -18.77 -9.99
N VAL A 69 7.93 -17.77 -10.71
CA VAL A 69 7.58 -17.55 -12.13
C VAL A 69 7.90 -18.79 -12.98
N ALA A 70 9.05 -19.42 -12.73
CA ALA A 70 9.42 -20.66 -13.40
C ALA A 70 8.47 -21.81 -13.03
N ALA A 71 8.13 -21.95 -11.75
CA ALA A 71 7.22 -22.98 -11.26
C ALA A 71 5.80 -22.84 -11.84
N PHE A 72 5.22 -21.64 -11.81
CA PHE A 72 3.86 -21.38 -12.31
C PHE A 72 3.73 -21.56 -13.83
N SER A 73 4.84 -21.48 -14.56
CA SER A 73 4.89 -21.72 -16.01
C SER A 73 5.08 -23.21 -16.36
N ALA A 74 5.35 -24.08 -15.38
CA ALA A 74 5.59 -25.50 -15.63
C ALA A 74 4.27 -26.23 -15.94
N PRO A 75 4.23 -27.11 -16.95
CA PRO A 75 3.02 -27.84 -17.34
C PRO A 75 2.54 -28.84 -16.27
N ASP A 76 3.44 -29.25 -15.38
CA ASP A 76 3.23 -30.18 -14.27
C ASP A 76 3.28 -29.49 -12.90
N PHE A 77 3.02 -28.18 -12.85
CA PHE A 77 2.97 -27.43 -11.60
C PHE A 77 2.03 -28.08 -10.57
N ASP A 78 2.58 -28.43 -9.41
CA ASP A 78 1.88 -29.03 -8.28
C ASP A 78 1.85 -28.03 -7.11
N ILE A 79 0.65 -27.56 -6.79
CA ILE A 79 0.39 -26.58 -5.72
C ILE A 79 0.86 -27.10 -4.36
N ASP A 80 0.64 -28.38 -4.06
CA ASP A 80 0.99 -28.93 -2.74
C ASP A 80 2.51 -29.13 -2.63
N ALA A 81 3.17 -29.49 -3.72
CA ALA A 81 4.64 -29.54 -3.77
C ALA A 81 5.24 -28.15 -3.57
N TYR A 82 4.74 -27.15 -4.28
CA TYR A 82 5.19 -25.75 -4.17
C TYR A 82 4.97 -25.19 -2.74
N ARG A 83 3.82 -25.48 -2.12
CA ARG A 83 3.55 -25.12 -0.71
C ARG A 83 4.50 -25.81 0.27
N ARG A 84 4.87 -27.07 0.04
CA ARG A 84 5.86 -27.77 0.88
C ARG A 84 7.27 -27.21 0.73
N GLU A 85 7.64 -26.81 -0.48
CA GLU A 85 8.93 -26.15 -0.76
C GLU A 85 9.03 -24.79 -0.06
N HIS A 86 7.95 -24.02 -0.05
CA HIS A 86 7.85 -22.70 0.57
C HIS A 86 7.06 -22.72 1.89
N ALA A 87 7.22 -23.77 2.70
CA ALA A 87 6.43 -23.99 3.91
C ALA A 87 6.56 -22.85 4.94
N ASP A 88 7.73 -22.23 5.02
CA ASP A 88 7.99 -21.06 5.86
C ASP A 88 7.20 -19.82 5.40
N LEU A 89 7.05 -19.62 4.10
CA LEU A 89 6.25 -18.53 3.53
C LEU A 89 4.74 -18.80 3.69
N VAL A 90 4.32 -20.07 3.59
CA VAL A 90 2.93 -20.46 3.90
C VAL A 90 2.61 -20.14 5.36
N GLU A 91 3.51 -20.47 6.29
CA GLU A 91 3.34 -20.17 7.71
C GLU A 91 3.32 -18.66 7.97
N ARG A 92 4.20 -17.90 7.32
CA ARG A 92 4.20 -16.43 7.40
C ARG A 92 2.89 -15.83 6.91
N ARG A 93 2.43 -16.20 5.71
CA ARG A 93 1.16 -15.73 5.14
C ARG A 93 -0.03 -16.06 6.05
N GLU A 94 -0.02 -17.22 6.71
CA GLU A 94 -1.07 -17.57 7.68
C GLU A 94 -1.05 -16.63 8.89
N ARG A 95 0.12 -16.32 9.45
CA ARG A 95 0.22 -15.34 10.55
C ARG A 95 -0.25 -13.94 10.13
N GLU A 96 0.09 -13.52 8.92
CA GLU A 96 -0.33 -12.23 8.34
C GLU A 96 -1.84 -12.17 8.08
N LEU A 97 -2.45 -13.27 7.62
CA LEU A 97 -3.90 -13.36 7.49
C LEU A 97 -4.60 -13.29 8.86
N GLN A 98 -4.04 -13.91 9.90
CA GLN A 98 -4.59 -13.80 11.25
C GLN A 98 -4.50 -12.37 11.81
N LEU A 99 -3.46 -11.61 11.47
CA LEU A 99 -3.35 -10.18 11.80
C LEU A 99 -4.46 -9.37 11.11
N LEU A 100 -4.66 -9.61 9.82
CA LEU A 100 -5.76 -9.02 9.06
C LEU A 100 -7.11 -9.30 9.74
N GLU A 101 -7.38 -10.55 10.12
CA GLU A 101 -8.62 -10.96 10.79
C GLU A 101 -8.84 -10.26 12.13
N ARG A 102 -7.78 -10.06 12.92
CA ARG A 102 -7.85 -9.36 14.21
C ARG A 102 -8.12 -7.87 14.04
N HIS A 103 -7.50 -7.25 13.04
CA HIS A 103 -7.44 -5.78 12.98
C HIS A 103 -8.39 -5.16 11.96
N LEU A 104 -8.63 -5.74 10.79
CA LEU A 104 -9.30 -5.01 9.69
C LEU A 104 -10.81 -5.26 9.61
N GLY A 105 -11.31 -6.32 10.24
CA GLY A 105 -12.71 -6.74 10.11
C GLY A 105 -13.03 -7.23 8.69
N ARG A 106 -14.32 -7.34 8.37
CA ARG A 106 -14.77 -7.84 7.07
C ARG A 106 -14.51 -6.82 5.96
N LEU A 107 -13.72 -7.23 4.97
CA LEU A 107 -13.37 -6.43 3.79
C LEU A 107 -13.66 -7.20 2.49
N PRO A 108 -14.00 -6.50 1.39
CA PRO A 108 -14.07 -7.13 0.07
C PRO A 108 -12.68 -7.57 -0.41
N ILE A 109 -12.63 -8.69 -1.13
CA ILE A 109 -11.41 -9.23 -1.76
C ILE A 109 -11.62 -9.25 -3.27
N THR A 110 -10.67 -8.72 -4.05
CA THR A 110 -10.76 -8.69 -5.52
C THR A 110 -10.98 -10.09 -6.12
N GLU A 111 -11.63 -10.14 -7.28
CA GLU A 111 -11.63 -11.34 -8.10
C GLU A 111 -10.23 -11.55 -8.72
N PRO A 112 -9.77 -12.80 -8.90
CA PRO A 112 -8.51 -13.08 -9.57
C PRO A 112 -8.49 -12.51 -11.00
N LEU A 113 -7.38 -11.89 -11.36
CA LEU A 113 -7.10 -11.46 -12.73
C LEU A 113 -6.74 -12.67 -13.60
N PRO A 114 -6.73 -12.57 -14.94
CA PRO A 114 -6.33 -13.67 -15.82
C PRO A 114 -4.91 -14.21 -15.57
N SER A 115 -4.01 -13.37 -15.07
CA SER A 115 -2.61 -13.73 -14.78
C SER A 115 -2.32 -13.94 -13.29
N THR A 116 -3.34 -13.96 -12.42
CA THR A 116 -3.18 -14.41 -11.02
C THR A 116 -2.63 -15.84 -10.97
N ASP A 117 -1.64 -16.09 -10.13
CA ASP A 117 -0.99 -17.39 -10.03
C ASP A 117 -1.93 -18.50 -9.53
N ALA A 118 -1.61 -19.74 -9.89
CA ALA A 118 -2.47 -20.89 -9.61
C ALA A 118 -2.60 -21.19 -8.10
N GLU A 119 -1.58 -20.88 -7.30
CA GLU A 119 -1.60 -21.12 -5.85
C GLU A 119 -2.55 -20.14 -5.15
N VAL A 120 -2.48 -18.85 -5.49
CA VAL A 120 -3.40 -17.82 -4.99
C VAL A 120 -4.83 -18.10 -5.42
N ARG A 121 -5.07 -18.54 -6.66
CA ARG A 121 -6.41 -18.95 -7.10
C ARG A 121 -6.98 -20.08 -6.25
N ALA A 122 -6.15 -21.05 -5.89
CA ALA A 122 -6.57 -22.17 -5.04
C ALA A 122 -6.75 -21.75 -3.58
N PHE A 123 -5.98 -20.77 -3.10
CA PHE A 123 -6.07 -20.26 -1.73
C PHE A 123 -7.26 -19.30 -1.52
N ARG A 124 -7.61 -18.48 -2.53
CA ARG A 124 -8.64 -17.42 -2.42
C ARG A 124 -9.96 -17.87 -1.77
N PRO A 125 -10.59 -19.02 -2.14
CA PRO A 125 -11.87 -19.40 -1.54
C PRO A 125 -11.81 -19.55 -0.02
N GLU A 126 -10.65 -19.96 0.52
CA GLU A 126 -10.44 -20.02 1.96
C GLU A 126 -10.39 -18.62 2.57
N VAL A 127 -9.60 -17.71 1.98
CA VAL A 127 -9.47 -16.33 2.46
C VAL A 127 -10.82 -15.61 2.46
N VAL A 128 -11.57 -15.71 1.36
CA VAL A 128 -12.93 -15.12 1.25
C VAL A 128 -13.83 -15.65 2.35
N ARG A 129 -13.89 -16.97 2.54
CA ARG A 129 -14.71 -17.59 3.60
C ARG A 129 -14.34 -17.07 5.00
N ARG A 130 -13.05 -16.89 5.27
CA ARG A 130 -12.55 -16.42 6.57
C ARG A 130 -12.89 -14.94 6.80
N VAL A 131 -12.60 -14.09 5.82
CA VAL A 131 -12.83 -12.64 5.91
C VAL A 131 -14.33 -12.32 5.93
N ASP A 132 -15.17 -13.03 5.16
CA ASP A 132 -16.63 -12.84 5.16
C ASP A 132 -17.28 -13.18 6.50
N ALA A 133 -16.65 -14.07 7.29
CA ALA A 133 -17.13 -14.44 8.62
C ALA A 133 -16.86 -13.38 9.69
N LEU A 134 -16.03 -12.37 9.40
CA LEU A 134 -15.71 -11.29 10.32
C LEU A 134 -16.87 -10.30 10.45
N ALA A 135 -16.91 -9.57 11.57
CA ALA A 135 -17.75 -8.40 11.69
C ALA A 135 -17.16 -7.24 10.86
N PRO A 136 -17.98 -6.39 10.23
CA PRO A 136 -17.49 -5.15 9.63
C PRO A 136 -16.92 -4.23 10.73
N ARG A 137 -15.85 -3.50 10.41
CA ARG A 137 -15.22 -2.49 11.29
C ARG A 137 -15.37 -1.10 10.66
N PRO A 138 -15.61 -0.04 11.44
CA PRO A 138 -15.66 1.32 10.89
C PRO A 138 -14.28 1.80 10.44
N TYR A 139 -14.26 2.58 9.36
CA TYR A 139 -13.11 3.33 8.86
C TYR A 139 -13.46 4.82 8.92
N LEU A 140 -12.57 5.64 9.44
CA LEU A 140 -12.74 7.09 9.44
C LEU A 140 -12.41 7.65 8.06
N SER A 141 -13.12 8.67 7.62
CA SER A 141 -12.71 9.43 6.44
C SER A 141 -11.59 10.43 6.79
N LEU A 142 -10.79 10.83 5.80
CA LEU A 142 -9.71 11.81 6.05
C LEU A 142 -10.25 13.17 6.52
N SER A 143 -11.39 13.61 5.97
CA SER A 143 -12.05 14.84 6.41
C SER A 143 -12.58 14.73 7.84
N GLU A 144 -13.04 13.55 8.24
CA GLU A 144 -13.47 13.28 9.63
C GLU A 144 -12.29 13.30 10.60
N LEU A 145 -11.13 12.74 10.23
CA LEU A 145 -9.91 12.83 11.06
C LEU A 145 -9.54 14.30 11.32
N ILE A 146 -9.49 15.11 10.26
CA ILE A 146 -9.17 16.55 10.37
C ILE A 146 -10.24 17.30 11.16
N GLY A 147 -11.51 17.03 10.89
CA GLY A 147 -12.63 17.65 11.61
C GLY A 147 -12.55 17.39 13.11
N ARG A 148 -12.33 16.13 13.51
CA ARG A 148 -12.18 15.74 14.92
C ARG A 148 -10.96 16.37 15.56
N HIS A 149 -9.80 16.36 14.90
CA HIS A 149 -8.58 16.98 15.44
C HIS A 149 -8.72 18.50 15.67
N ARG A 150 -9.48 19.19 14.81
CA ARG A 150 -9.71 20.64 14.91
C ARG A 150 -10.80 21.02 15.92
N ASP A 151 -11.68 20.10 16.29
CA ASP A 151 -12.73 20.35 17.26
C ASP A 151 -12.20 20.16 18.69
N PRO A 152 -12.04 21.24 19.49
CA PRO A 152 -11.51 21.13 20.85
C PRO A 152 -12.45 20.40 21.83
N SER A 153 -13.67 20.08 21.41
CA SER A 153 -14.61 19.27 22.21
C SER A 153 -14.50 17.77 21.93
N GLU A 154 -13.84 17.37 20.84
CA GLU A 154 -13.57 15.98 20.53
C GLU A 154 -12.33 15.49 21.31
N PRO A 155 -12.34 14.26 21.85
CA PRO A 155 -11.18 13.69 22.52
C PRO A 155 -10.10 13.19 21.55
N PHE A 156 -10.33 13.28 20.24
CA PHE A 156 -9.43 12.77 19.21
C PHE A 156 -8.46 13.86 18.76
N SER A 157 -7.16 13.58 18.79
CA SER A 157 -6.15 14.42 18.17
C SER A 157 -5.19 13.60 17.32
N LEU A 158 -4.80 14.13 16.15
CA LEU A 158 -3.68 13.58 15.39
C LEU A 158 -2.35 13.65 16.18
N ALA A 159 -2.25 14.53 17.17
CA ALA A 159 -1.09 14.60 18.06
C ALA A 159 -0.96 13.41 19.03
N ASP A 160 -2.01 12.60 19.17
CA ASP A 160 -1.98 11.41 20.04
C ASP A 160 -1.46 10.16 19.30
N PHE A 161 -1.07 10.30 18.03
CA PHE A 161 -0.52 9.22 17.21
C PHE A 161 1.00 9.30 17.17
N ASP A 162 1.68 8.16 17.36
CA ASP A 162 3.13 8.12 17.15
C ASP A 162 3.50 7.97 15.67
N PHE A 163 2.66 7.29 14.88
CA PHE A 163 2.88 7.12 13.45
C PHE A 163 1.61 6.94 12.61
N ILE A 164 1.75 7.18 11.31
CA ILE A 164 0.80 6.81 10.25
C ILE A 164 1.53 5.86 9.30
N HIS A 165 0.90 4.73 8.97
CA HIS A 165 1.41 3.80 7.95
C HIS A 165 0.36 3.60 6.85
N ALA A 166 0.77 3.74 5.59
CA ALA A 166 -0.06 3.47 4.43
C ALA A 166 0.53 2.34 3.57
N PRO A 167 -0.15 1.18 3.48
CA PRO A 167 0.27 0.11 2.59
C PRO A 167 0.04 0.49 1.12
N GLY A 168 0.80 -0.10 0.22
CA GLY A 168 0.65 0.00 -1.21
C GLY A 168 -0.31 -1.03 -1.78
N GLY A 169 0.10 -1.70 -2.86
CA GLY A 169 -0.81 -2.21 -3.88
C GLY A 169 -1.26 -1.08 -4.82
N HIS A 170 -2.09 -1.37 -5.82
CA HIS A 170 -2.45 -0.35 -6.83
C HIS A 170 -3.52 0.66 -6.36
N ALA A 171 -4.27 0.37 -5.29
CA ALA A 171 -5.36 1.25 -4.82
C ALA A 171 -4.94 2.71 -4.51
N PRO A 172 -3.80 2.99 -3.83
CA PRO A 172 -3.26 4.33 -3.64
C PRO A 172 -3.14 5.19 -4.91
N MET A 173 -2.94 4.58 -6.08
CA MET A 173 -2.84 5.32 -7.34
C MET A 173 -4.14 6.06 -7.71
N VAL A 174 -5.28 5.59 -7.21
CA VAL A 174 -6.58 6.24 -7.39
C VAL A 174 -6.86 7.16 -6.21
N ASP A 175 -6.66 6.64 -5.01
CA ASP A 175 -7.18 7.20 -3.77
C ASP A 175 -6.33 8.34 -3.20
N PHE A 176 -5.01 8.26 -3.38
CA PHE A 176 -4.04 9.14 -2.72
C PHE A 176 -3.45 10.20 -3.65
N HIS A 177 -3.66 10.09 -4.97
CA HIS A 177 -3.06 11.02 -5.92
C HIS A 177 -3.76 12.38 -5.88
N LYS A 178 -3.02 13.43 -5.49
CA LYS A 178 -3.49 14.84 -5.43
C LYS A 178 -4.80 15.01 -4.62
N ASN A 179 -4.95 14.26 -3.54
CA ASN A 179 -6.08 14.31 -2.62
C ASN A 179 -5.83 15.37 -1.52
N ALA A 180 -6.54 16.50 -1.58
CA ALA A 180 -6.30 17.61 -0.65
C ALA A 180 -6.49 17.26 0.84
N TRP A 181 -7.44 16.38 1.17
CA TRP A 181 -7.63 15.94 2.56
C TRP A 181 -6.49 15.06 3.05
N LEU A 182 -5.91 14.24 2.17
CA LEU A 182 -4.70 13.49 2.49
C LEU A 182 -3.51 14.44 2.69
N GLY A 183 -3.40 15.47 1.85
CA GLY A 183 -2.41 16.54 2.03
C GLY A 183 -2.53 17.20 3.41
N GLU A 184 -3.76 17.56 3.81
CA GLU A 184 -4.01 18.12 5.13
C GLU A 184 -3.65 17.16 6.27
N VAL A 185 -4.05 15.87 6.17
CA VAL A 185 -3.69 14.86 7.18
C VAL A 185 -2.17 14.72 7.32
N LEU A 186 -1.43 14.62 6.21
CA LEU A 186 0.03 14.45 6.26
C LEU A 186 0.73 15.69 6.83
N HIS A 187 0.31 16.90 6.44
CA HIS A 187 0.84 18.14 7.02
C HIS A 187 0.54 18.25 8.51
N THR A 188 -0.71 18.04 8.92
CA THR A 188 -1.11 18.10 10.33
C THR A 188 -0.40 17.03 11.17
N ALA A 189 -0.26 15.81 10.67
CA ALA A 189 0.48 14.74 11.33
C ALA A 189 1.94 15.17 11.55
N ARG A 190 2.63 15.63 10.50
CA ARG A 190 4.01 16.12 10.60
C ARG A 190 4.15 17.30 11.58
N GLU A 191 3.24 18.27 11.53
CA GLU A 191 3.22 19.43 12.42
C GLU A 191 3.13 19.04 13.90
N ASN A 192 2.53 17.87 14.18
CA ASN A 192 2.43 17.29 15.52
C ASN A 192 3.51 16.23 15.82
N GLY A 193 4.51 16.06 14.96
CA GLY A 193 5.62 15.13 15.19
C GLY A 193 5.31 13.66 14.91
N VAL A 194 4.17 13.36 14.27
CA VAL A 194 3.76 11.99 13.91
C VAL A 194 4.66 11.47 12.79
N TYR A 195 5.23 10.27 12.96
CA TYR A 195 6.06 9.64 11.94
C TYR A 195 5.23 9.07 10.78
N ILE A 196 5.64 9.28 9.53
CA ILE A 196 4.87 8.89 8.35
C ILE A 196 5.59 7.79 7.59
N SER A 197 4.92 6.68 7.33
CA SER A 197 5.45 5.53 6.60
C SER A 197 4.61 5.23 5.37
N LEU A 198 5.23 5.22 4.19
CA LEU A 198 4.58 4.89 2.91
C LEU A 198 5.37 3.77 2.20
N ILE A 199 4.70 2.80 1.58
CA ILE A 199 5.37 1.67 0.94
C ILE A 199 4.79 1.37 -0.45
N CYS A 200 5.64 0.88 -1.36
CA CYS A 200 5.28 0.42 -2.71
C CYS A 200 4.67 1.53 -3.56
N HIS A 201 3.36 1.55 -3.84
CA HIS A 201 2.67 2.64 -4.56
C HIS A 201 2.12 3.74 -3.65
N ALA A 202 2.02 3.50 -2.33
CA ALA A 202 1.53 4.49 -1.37
C ALA A 202 2.33 5.82 -1.33
N PRO A 203 3.64 5.87 -1.65
CA PRO A 203 4.38 7.11 -1.78
C PRO A 203 3.72 8.15 -2.69
N ILE A 204 2.84 7.77 -3.64
CA ILE A 204 2.06 8.73 -4.42
C ILE A 204 1.24 9.71 -3.57
N ALA A 205 0.93 9.36 -2.32
CA ALA A 205 0.34 10.24 -1.32
C ALA A 205 1.09 11.56 -1.14
N LEU A 206 2.41 11.57 -1.35
CA LEU A 206 3.21 12.78 -1.26
C LEU A 206 2.82 13.83 -2.29
N THR A 207 2.24 13.45 -3.44
CA THR A 207 1.68 14.43 -4.40
C THR A 207 0.54 15.25 -3.80
N SER A 208 -0.16 14.70 -2.79
CA SER A 208 -1.22 15.40 -2.07
C SER A 208 -0.69 16.49 -1.16
N THR A 209 0.57 16.42 -0.72
CA THR A 209 1.18 17.43 0.17
C THR A 209 1.41 18.79 -0.51
N ASN A 210 1.24 18.86 -1.84
CA ASN A 210 1.16 20.13 -2.55
C ASN A 210 -0.16 20.88 -2.30
N LEU A 211 -1.12 20.26 -1.60
CA LEU A 211 -2.44 20.79 -1.30
C LEU A 211 -2.69 20.71 0.21
N ARG A 212 -3.45 21.68 0.72
CA ARG A 212 -4.01 21.69 2.08
C ARG A 212 -5.45 22.16 2.05
N VAL A 213 -6.15 21.97 3.17
CA VAL A 213 -7.56 22.34 3.32
C VAL A 213 -7.70 23.24 4.52
N ASP A 214 -8.29 24.43 4.38
CA ASP A 214 -8.48 25.35 5.50
C ASP A 214 -9.66 24.93 6.42
N ALA A 215 -9.95 25.75 7.43
CA ALA A 215 -11.03 25.49 8.40
C ALA A 215 -12.43 25.52 7.78
N ASP A 216 -12.62 26.24 6.68
CA ASP A 216 -13.90 26.34 5.95
C ASP A 216 -14.03 25.23 4.88
N GLY A 217 -13.00 24.39 4.72
CA GLY A 217 -12.97 23.31 3.75
C GLY A 217 -12.46 23.72 2.37
N ALA A 218 -11.90 24.93 2.22
CA ALA A 218 -11.35 25.39 0.95
C ALA A 218 -9.94 24.84 0.73
N VAL A 219 -9.71 24.31 -0.49
CA VAL A 219 -8.42 23.75 -0.90
C VAL A 219 -7.48 24.87 -1.35
N TYR A 220 -6.23 24.85 -0.89
CA TYR A 220 -5.19 25.78 -1.33
C TYR A 220 -3.86 25.04 -1.61
N THR A 221 -3.05 25.61 -2.50
CA THR A 221 -1.73 25.08 -2.85
C THR A 221 -0.70 25.50 -1.80
N VAL A 222 0.19 24.58 -1.42
CA VAL A 222 1.32 24.85 -0.53
C VAL A 222 2.52 25.32 -1.36
N GLU A 223 3.01 26.54 -1.13
CA GLU A 223 4.18 27.08 -1.86
C GLU A 223 5.51 26.45 -1.36
N ASP A 224 5.70 26.38 -0.05
CA ASP A 224 6.91 25.82 0.59
C ASP A 224 6.63 24.42 1.15
N ASN A 225 6.44 23.44 0.27
CA ASN A 225 6.16 22.07 0.68
C ASN A 225 7.39 21.39 1.29
N VAL A 226 7.42 21.29 2.62
CA VAL A 226 8.53 20.71 3.39
C VAL A 226 8.81 19.24 3.05
N PHE A 227 7.81 18.47 2.58
CA PHE A 227 8.04 17.08 2.18
C PHE A 227 8.93 16.96 0.94
N ALA A 228 8.96 17.99 0.08
CA ALA A 228 9.73 17.97 -1.16
C ALA A 228 11.25 17.98 -0.94
N SER A 229 11.73 18.27 0.28
CA SER A 229 13.16 18.18 0.60
C SER A 229 13.64 16.74 0.87
N ALA A 230 12.71 15.81 1.14
CA ALA A 230 13.05 14.41 1.35
C ALA A 230 13.36 13.72 0.01
N GLU A 231 14.41 12.90 0.00
CA GLU A 231 14.59 11.89 -1.05
C GLU A 231 13.71 10.67 -0.72
N VAL A 232 12.94 10.20 -1.69
CA VAL A 232 11.94 9.15 -1.48
C VAL A 232 12.12 8.00 -2.46
N THR A 233 11.60 6.83 -2.10
CA THR A 233 11.58 5.64 -2.95
C THR A 233 10.19 5.06 -3.08
N THR A 234 9.97 4.31 -4.15
CA THR A 234 8.68 3.76 -4.58
C THR A 234 8.94 2.67 -5.62
N VAL A 235 7.90 1.97 -6.05
CA VAL A 235 7.95 1.21 -7.30
C VAL A 235 8.40 2.09 -8.47
N GLY A 236 9.37 1.61 -9.25
CA GLY A 236 9.89 2.30 -10.44
C GLY A 236 9.16 1.90 -11.72
N ARG A 237 9.11 2.82 -12.70
CA ARG A 237 8.46 2.62 -13.99
C ARG A 237 8.89 1.34 -14.71
N GLU A 238 10.18 1.02 -14.73
CA GLU A 238 10.70 -0.16 -15.43
C GLU A 238 10.17 -1.46 -14.81
N GLY A 239 10.14 -1.53 -13.47
CA GLY A 239 9.61 -2.68 -12.74
C GLY A 239 8.10 -2.84 -12.93
N GLU A 240 7.36 -1.74 -12.80
CA GLU A 240 5.92 -1.72 -13.03
C GLU A 240 5.57 -2.11 -14.47
N THR A 241 6.32 -1.63 -15.46
CA THR A 241 6.13 -2.04 -16.87
C THR A 241 6.30 -3.55 -17.05
N GLY A 242 7.29 -4.15 -16.39
CA GLY A 242 7.47 -5.61 -16.38
C GLY A 242 6.26 -6.35 -15.79
N MET A 243 5.68 -5.83 -14.71
CA MET A 243 4.45 -6.40 -14.13
C MET A 243 3.24 -6.25 -15.05
N LEU A 244 3.08 -5.11 -15.71
CA LEU A 244 1.99 -4.85 -16.66
C LEU A 244 2.06 -5.76 -17.90
N ASP A 245 3.26 -6.07 -18.36
CA ASP A 245 3.47 -6.87 -19.55
C ASP A 245 3.46 -8.39 -19.26
N GLN A 246 3.86 -8.84 -18.06
CA GLN A 246 4.07 -10.28 -17.78
C GLN A 246 3.63 -10.73 -16.38
N GLY A 247 3.35 -9.82 -15.45
CA GLY A 247 3.00 -10.12 -14.07
C GLY A 247 1.50 -10.33 -13.85
N TYR A 248 1.08 -10.33 -12.58
CA TYR A 248 -0.31 -10.63 -12.19
C TYR A 248 -1.35 -9.65 -12.74
N VAL A 249 -0.95 -8.39 -13.00
CA VAL A 249 -1.80 -7.35 -13.61
C VAL A 249 -1.89 -7.45 -15.14
N HIS A 250 -1.16 -8.36 -15.77
CA HIS A 250 -1.26 -8.55 -17.21
C HIS A 250 -2.62 -9.15 -17.60
N ILE A 251 -3.30 -8.56 -18.59
CA ILE A 251 -4.59 -9.03 -19.10
C ILE A 251 -4.48 -9.41 -20.58
N PRO A 252 -4.31 -10.71 -20.92
CA PRO A 252 -4.27 -11.17 -22.30
C PRO A 252 -5.59 -10.91 -23.06
N PRO A 253 -5.56 -10.74 -24.39
CA PRO A 253 -4.38 -10.76 -25.26
C PRO A 253 -3.72 -9.37 -25.44
N GLY A 254 -4.22 -8.34 -24.76
CA GLY A 254 -3.83 -6.95 -24.97
C GLY A 254 -2.82 -6.42 -23.94
N PRO A 255 -2.30 -5.21 -24.15
CA PRO A 255 -1.48 -4.54 -23.15
C PRO A 255 -2.31 -4.07 -21.96
N THR A 256 -1.82 -4.27 -20.74
CA THR A 256 -2.29 -3.52 -19.56
C THR A 256 -1.53 -2.19 -19.48
N ARG A 257 -2.21 -1.07 -19.23
CA ARG A 257 -1.60 0.26 -19.14
C ARG A 257 -2.16 1.04 -17.96
N LEU A 258 -1.30 1.79 -17.30
CA LEU A 258 -1.64 2.75 -16.26
C LEU A 258 -1.78 4.14 -16.87
N GLU A 259 -2.53 5.01 -16.20
CA GLU A 259 -2.63 6.43 -16.57
C GLU A 259 -1.31 7.17 -16.32
N TYR A 260 -0.56 6.75 -15.31
CA TYR A 260 0.76 7.28 -14.94
C TYR A 260 1.55 6.23 -14.15
N PHE A 261 2.86 6.45 -14.00
CA PHE A 261 3.73 5.67 -13.09
C PHE A 261 3.99 6.47 -11.82
N VAL A 262 4.03 5.81 -10.66
CA VAL A 262 4.12 6.49 -9.36
C VAL A 262 5.40 7.33 -9.23
N ASP A 263 6.54 6.78 -9.64
CA ASP A 263 7.83 7.47 -9.59
C ASP A 263 7.87 8.69 -10.52
N GLU A 264 7.23 8.62 -11.69
CA GLU A 264 7.07 9.77 -12.59
C GLU A 264 6.14 10.83 -12.00
N GLY A 265 4.98 10.43 -11.47
CA GLY A 265 4.04 11.35 -10.83
C GLY A 265 4.63 12.09 -9.64
N LEU A 266 5.50 11.44 -8.87
CA LEU A 266 6.26 12.06 -7.79
C LEU A 266 7.32 13.06 -8.30
N ARG A 267 8.07 12.70 -9.35
CA ARG A 267 9.04 13.62 -9.96
C ARG A 267 8.36 14.85 -10.57
N GLU A 268 7.21 14.66 -11.23
CA GLU A 268 6.39 15.77 -11.74
C GLU A 268 5.86 16.68 -10.62
N ALA A 269 5.61 16.12 -9.43
CA ALA A 269 5.20 16.86 -8.24
C ALA A 269 6.37 17.55 -7.51
N GLY A 270 7.61 17.41 -7.98
CA GLY A 270 8.79 18.10 -7.46
C GLY A 270 9.67 17.28 -6.50
N PHE A 271 9.39 16.00 -6.32
CA PHE A 271 10.14 15.14 -5.39
C PHE A 271 11.40 14.55 -6.04
N THR A 272 12.45 14.35 -5.23
CA THR A 272 13.61 13.55 -5.63
C THR A 272 13.30 12.08 -5.38
N VAL A 273 13.29 11.26 -6.44
CA VAL A 273 12.84 9.87 -6.38
C VAL A 273 13.95 8.90 -6.80
N ALA A 274 14.35 8.03 -5.88
CA ALA A 274 15.25 6.91 -6.11
C ALA A 274 14.46 5.62 -6.39
N THR A 275 14.79 4.93 -7.48
CA THR A 275 14.19 3.64 -7.85
C THR A 275 15.26 2.56 -7.97
N ALA A 276 14.88 1.32 -7.67
CA ALA A 276 15.80 0.19 -7.68
C ALA A 276 16.09 -0.28 -9.12
N PRO A 277 17.36 -0.54 -9.50
CA PRO A 277 17.68 -1.10 -10.82
C PRO A 277 17.09 -2.50 -11.03
N ILE A 278 17.02 -3.29 -9.96
CA ILE A 278 16.27 -4.55 -9.90
C ILE A 278 15.05 -4.26 -9.03
N PRO A 279 13.81 -4.42 -9.54
CA PRO A 279 12.59 -4.01 -8.81
C PRO A 279 12.45 -4.62 -7.41
N THR A 280 12.95 -5.85 -7.22
CA THR A 280 12.92 -6.60 -5.95
C THR A 280 14.09 -6.31 -5.01
N SER A 281 15.03 -5.43 -5.39
CA SER A 281 16.08 -4.96 -4.47
C SER A 281 15.47 -4.10 -3.36
N LEU A 282 16.06 -4.17 -2.17
CA LEU A 282 15.65 -3.41 -0.99
C LEU A 282 16.11 -1.95 -1.11
N ILE A 283 15.17 -1.01 -1.15
CA ILE A 283 15.45 0.41 -0.92
C ILE A 283 14.45 0.93 0.12
N LEU A 284 14.99 1.38 1.25
CA LEU A 284 14.27 2.07 2.30
C LEU A 284 14.96 3.42 2.52
N LEU A 285 14.20 4.51 2.43
CA LEU A 285 14.70 5.86 2.66
C LEU A 285 13.92 6.51 3.79
N SER A 286 14.62 6.75 4.90
CA SER A 286 14.12 7.42 6.10
C SER A 286 14.71 8.83 6.20
N ASP A 287 13.86 9.82 6.46
CA ASP A 287 14.22 11.19 6.80
C ASP A 287 13.64 11.54 8.17
N ASN A 288 14.50 11.54 9.19
CA ASN A 288 14.10 11.82 10.57
C ASN A 288 13.83 13.31 10.84
N GLU A 289 14.35 14.22 10.01
CA GLU A 289 14.06 15.66 10.16
C GLU A 289 12.65 15.98 9.65
N ILE A 290 12.22 15.27 8.61
CA ILE A 290 10.86 15.37 8.07
C ILE A 290 9.88 14.46 8.83
N GLY A 291 10.35 13.36 9.40
CA GLY A 291 9.50 12.33 10.01
C GLY A 291 8.84 11.44 8.96
N LEU A 292 9.59 11.03 7.93
CA LEU A 292 9.07 10.26 6.80
C LEU A 292 9.97 9.05 6.49
N VAL A 293 9.38 7.87 6.27
CA VAL A 293 10.04 6.72 5.66
C VAL A 293 9.26 6.25 4.43
N THR A 294 10.01 5.92 3.37
CA THR A 294 9.46 5.31 2.16
C THR A 294 10.18 4.01 1.82
N GLY A 295 9.41 2.97 1.48
CA GLY A 295 9.92 1.66 1.06
C GLY A 295 9.45 1.32 -0.36
N ASN A 296 10.31 0.69 -1.16
CA ASN A 296 10.03 0.50 -2.59
C ASN A 296 9.13 -0.70 -2.93
N GLY A 297 8.71 -1.49 -1.94
CA GLY A 297 7.81 -2.64 -2.14
C GLY A 297 7.76 -3.58 -0.94
N PRO A 298 6.98 -4.68 -1.01
CA PRO A 298 6.80 -5.59 0.12
C PRO A 298 8.11 -6.22 0.62
N GLN A 299 9.15 -6.27 -0.22
CA GLN A 299 10.48 -6.72 0.17
C GLN A 299 11.04 -5.93 1.37
N THR A 300 10.65 -4.66 1.51
CA THR A 300 11.15 -3.76 2.56
C THR A 300 10.31 -3.76 3.83
N VAL A 301 9.17 -4.45 3.89
CA VAL A 301 8.20 -4.26 4.99
C VAL A 301 8.79 -4.58 6.37
N ASP A 302 9.67 -5.59 6.49
CA ASP A 302 10.31 -5.96 7.76
C ASP A 302 11.26 -4.89 8.27
N ILE A 303 12.12 -4.36 7.38
CA ILE A 303 13.05 -3.29 7.73
C ILE A 303 12.33 -1.95 7.93
N GLN A 304 11.20 -1.73 7.24
CA GLN A 304 10.38 -0.55 7.42
C GLN A 304 9.64 -0.56 8.76
N ALA A 305 9.08 -1.70 9.19
CA ALA A 305 8.49 -1.83 10.52
C ALA A 305 9.52 -1.58 11.63
N ALA A 306 10.73 -2.10 11.49
CA ALA A 306 11.83 -1.85 12.42
C ALA A 306 12.27 -0.38 12.45
N ASP A 307 12.27 0.30 11.31
CA ASP A 307 12.57 1.73 11.21
C ASP A 307 11.51 2.58 11.91
N ILE A 308 10.22 2.30 11.69
CA ILE A 308 9.11 2.95 12.41
C ILE A 308 9.30 2.78 13.92
N ARG A 309 9.58 1.56 14.40
CA ARG A 309 9.78 1.29 15.83
C ARG A 309 10.93 2.11 16.39
N ALA A 310 12.06 2.15 15.67
CA ALA A 310 13.23 2.91 16.08
C ALA A 310 13.02 4.44 16.02
N ALA A 311 12.08 4.93 15.21
CA ALA A 311 11.72 6.34 15.15
C ALA A 311 10.82 6.73 16.33
N VAL A 312 9.77 5.95 16.61
CA VAL A 312 8.80 6.30 17.66
C VAL A 312 9.32 6.09 19.07
N ASP A 313 10.18 5.09 19.32
CA ASP A 313 10.78 4.82 20.64
C ASP A 313 11.73 5.94 21.13
N LYS A 314 12.12 6.87 20.25
CA LYS A 314 13.03 7.99 20.58
C LYS A 314 12.30 9.25 21.09
N THR A 315 10.96 9.22 21.09
CA THR A 315 10.09 10.36 21.39
C THR A 315 9.52 10.25 22.81
#